data_AF-A0AA45L8F8-F1
#
_entry.id   AF-A0AA45L8F8-F1
#
_cell.length_a   1.000
_cell.length_b   1.000
_cell.length_c   1.000
_cell.angle_alpha   90.00
_cell.angle_beta   90.00
_cell.angle_gamma   90.00
#
_symmetry.space_group_name_H-M   'P 1'
#
loop_
_entity.id
_entity.type
_entity.pdbx_description
1 polymer ?
#
loop_
_entity_poly.entity_id
_entity_poly.type
_entity_poly.pdbx_seq_one_letter_code
_entity_poly.pdbx_strand_id
1 'polypeptide(L)'
;MSDGFVEVYQTGWSPERAALRVAAMEAAGAVMPNPVGVILTGDYDDQGEPIPVQREEVVRRLALQDRESQYVTWWLGPYDSFSYTVYQVTPEVVLEQFSLPGSGGVVLTNIPEEQHPVVMETFQLADGEVILVGTYDEYRPEVSEEDMIRFVLNQVDLIEPSVVGLSIDPLGRTHDEFDMGAVVLGGDEAVTFRPRTLLLLPEVADKHPELDDWERRPYGRFTAFGSTEDLHQRSPA
;
A
#
# COMPACT_ATOMS: atom_id res chain seq x y z
N MET A 1 4.77 -9.90 13.91
CA MET A 1 3.53 -9.10 14.03
C MET A 1 3.15 -8.79 12.60
N SER A 2 1.87 -8.87 12.25
CA SER A 2 1.45 -8.49 10.89
C SER A 2 1.68 -7.00 10.70
N ASP A 3 2.08 -6.65 9.50
CA ASP A 3 2.40 -5.30 9.09
C ASP A 3 1.11 -4.54 8.83
N GLY A 4 0.99 -3.32 9.37
CA GLY A 4 -0.18 -2.48 9.11
C GLY A 4 -0.27 -2.10 7.63
N PHE A 5 -1.48 -1.85 7.13
CA PHE A 5 -1.70 -1.47 5.73
C PHE A 5 -2.89 -0.54 5.51
N VAL A 6 -2.88 0.10 4.34
CA VAL A 6 -4.04 0.73 3.71
C VAL A 6 -4.41 -0.08 2.48
N GLU A 7 -5.67 -0.47 2.40
CA GLU A 7 -6.24 -1.24 1.29
C GLU A 7 -7.26 -0.38 0.55
N VAL A 8 -7.07 -0.22 -0.76
CA VAL A 8 -7.95 0.54 -1.65
C VAL A 8 -8.48 -0.39 -2.73
N TYR A 9 -9.80 -0.58 -2.78
CA TYR A 9 -10.44 -1.44 -3.75
C TYR A 9 -10.94 -0.61 -4.92
N GLN A 10 -10.60 -0.99 -6.15
CA GLN A 10 -10.88 -0.20 -7.35
C GLN A 10 -11.45 -1.03 -8.49
N THR A 11 -12.40 -0.44 -9.21
CA THR A 11 -12.95 -0.99 -10.45
C THR A 11 -12.32 -0.41 -11.71
N GLY A 12 -12.43 -1.16 -12.81
CA GLY A 12 -12.05 -0.70 -14.14
C GLY A 12 -10.56 -0.44 -14.27
N TRP A 13 -9.73 -1.27 -13.61
CA TRP A 13 -8.28 -1.22 -13.71
C TRP A 13 -7.82 -1.51 -15.15
N SER A 14 -6.79 -0.79 -15.59
CA SER A 14 -6.26 -0.88 -16.96
C SER A 14 -4.80 -0.42 -17.00
N PRO A 15 -4.06 -0.67 -18.10
CA PRO A 15 -2.72 -0.10 -18.28
C PRO A 15 -2.66 1.42 -18.12
N GLU A 16 -3.66 2.14 -18.62
CA GLU A 16 -3.74 3.60 -18.49
C GLU A 16 -3.93 4.00 -17.02
N ARG A 17 -4.71 3.26 -16.24
CA ARG A 17 -4.88 3.53 -14.81
C ARG A 17 -3.65 3.18 -13.99
N ALA A 18 -2.97 2.08 -14.31
CA ALA A 18 -1.68 1.77 -13.71
C ALA A 18 -0.66 2.90 -13.97
N ALA A 19 -0.62 3.43 -15.20
CA ALA A 19 0.23 4.57 -15.55
C ALA A 19 -0.14 5.85 -14.78
N LEU A 20 -1.44 6.15 -14.69
CA LEU A 20 -1.95 7.29 -13.90
C LEU A 20 -1.62 7.15 -12.42
N ARG A 21 -1.74 5.94 -11.86
CA ARG A 21 -1.40 5.67 -10.47
C ARG A 21 0.08 5.91 -10.21
N VAL A 22 0.95 5.37 -11.05
CA VAL A 22 2.40 5.60 -10.98
C VAL A 22 2.71 7.09 -11.03
N ALA A 23 2.13 7.82 -11.99
CA ALA A 23 2.33 9.26 -12.10
C ALA A 23 1.80 10.03 -10.87
N ALA A 24 0.70 9.59 -10.26
CA ALA A 24 0.15 10.20 -9.05
C ALA A 24 1.07 9.98 -7.83
N MET A 25 1.67 8.79 -7.69
CA MET A 25 2.68 8.52 -6.66
C MET A 25 3.92 9.40 -6.85
N GLU A 26 4.42 9.51 -8.07
CA GLU A 26 5.55 10.38 -8.41
C GLU A 26 5.24 11.86 -8.13
N ALA A 27 4.05 12.34 -8.51
CA ALA A 27 3.61 13.70 -8.27
C ALA A 27 3.44 14.01 -6.77
N ALA A 28 3.14 12.99 -5.96
CA ALA A 28 3.04 13.08 -4.50
C ALA A 28 4.40 12.94 -3.80
N GLY A 29 5.50 12.81 -4.54
CA GLY A 29 6.87 12.79 -4.03
C GLY A 29 7.46 11.38 -3.82
N ALA A 30 6.72 10.32 -4.13
CA ALA A 30 7.26 8.96 -4.07
C ALA A 30 8.13 8.65 -5.30
N VAL A 31 9.21 7.91 -5.12
CA VAL A 31 10.16 7.57 -6.17
C VAL A 31 10.29 6.06 -6.27
N MET A 32 10.20 5.50 -7.48
CA MET A 32 10.37 4.04 -7.71
C MET A 32 11.83 3.60 -7.61
N PRO A 33 12.78 4.26 -8.31
CA PRO A 33 14.18 3.94 -8.12
C PRO A 33 14.58 4.15 -6.67
N ASN A 34 15.26 3.17 -6.10
CA ASN A 34 15.94 3.30 -4.82
C ASN A 34 17.09 4.34 -4.92
N PRO A 35 17.77 4.68 -3.81
CA PRO A 35 18.84 5.69 -3.82
C PRO A 35 20.01 5.40 -4.77
N VAL A 36 20.16 4.17 -5.24
CA VAL A 36 21.20 3.76 -6.21
C VAL A 36 20.66 3.58 -7.64
N GLY A 37 19.41 3.97 -7.88
CA GLY A 37 18.82 4.00 -9.22
C GLY A 37 18.19 2.70 -9.70
N VAL A 38 17.98 1.71 -8.81
CA VAL A 38 17.35 0.43 -9.15
C VAL A 38 15.90 0.40 -8.68
N ILE A 39 14.98 -0.06 -9.54
CA ILE A 39 13.58 -0.28 -9.16
C ILE A 39 13.42 -1.70 -8.61
N LEU A 40 12.91 -1.82 -7.39
CA LEU A 40 12.65 -3.12 -6.75
C LEU A 40 11.19 -3.52 -7.01
N THR A 41 11.01 -4.72 -7.57
CA THR A 41 9.70 -5.34 -7.78
C THR A 41 9.71 -6.76 -7.24
N GLY A 42 8.54 -7.42 -7.17
CA GLY A 42 8.42 -8.73 -6.52
C GLY A 42 9.18 -9.87 -7.20
N ASP A 43 9.85 -9.59 -8.32
CA ASP A 43 10.63 -10.58 -9.06
C ASP A 43 12.11 -10.48 -8.66
N TYR A 44 12.66 -11.65 -8.35
CA TYR A 44 14.08 -11.89 -8.18
C TYR A 44 14.53 -12.89 -9.23
N ASP A 45 15.80 -12.84 -9.62
CA ASP A 45 16.36 -13.87 -10.51
C ASP A 45 16.53 -15.21 -9.78
N ASP A 46 17.11 -16.20 -10.46
CA ASP A 46 17.35 -17.53 -9.90
C ASP A 46 18.37 -17.54 -8.75
N GLN A 47 19.08 -16.43 -8.54
CA GLN A 47 20.05 -16.23 -7.47
C GLN A 47 19.47 -15.39 -6.31
N GLY A 48 18.22 -14.93 -6.43
CA GLY A 48 17.61 -14.07 -5.44
C GLY A 48 18.04 -12.61 -5.57
N GLU A 49 18.65 -12.21 -6.69
CA GLU A 49 19.03 -10.81 -6.93
C GLU A 49 17.84 -10.01 -7.48
N PRO A 50 17.68 -8.73 -7.10
CA PRO A 50 16.62 -7.90 -7.65
C PRO A 50 16.82 -7.73 -9.15
N ILE A 51 15.79 -8.03 -9.94
CA ILE A 51 15.86 -7.84 -11.39
C ILE A 51 15.64 -6.34 -11.68
N PRO A 52 16.63 -5.60 -12.21
CA PRO A 52 16.43 -4.20 -12.54
C PRO A 52 15.40 -4.08 -13.67
N VAL A 53 14.30 -3.40 -13.40
CA VAL A 53 13.26 -3.12 -14.39
C VAL A 53 13.22 -1.64 -14.75
N GLN A 54 12.80 -1.36 -15.97
CA GLN A 54 12.48 0.00 -16.40
C GLN A 54 11.08 0.41 -15.94
N ARG A 55 10.85 1.71 -15.81
CA ARG A 55 9.56 2.28 -15.41
C ARG A 55 8.40 1.77 -16.25
N GLU A 56 8.57 1.67 -17.56
CA GLU A 56 7.54 1.19 -18.48
C GLU A 56 7.15 -0.27 -18.19
N GLU A 57 8.11 -1.10 -17.79
CA GLU A 57 7.87 -2.49 -17.42
C GLU A 57 7.11 -2.58 -16.09
N VAL A 58 7.43 -1.70 -15.13
CA VAL A 58 6.66 -1.61 -13.88
C VAL A 58 5.19 -1.28 -14.17
N VAL A 59 4.93 -0.26 -14.99
CA VAL A 59 3.57 0.13 -15.39
C VAL A 59 2.85 -1.02 -16.10
N ARG A 60 3.53 -1.71 -17.02
CA ARG A 60 2.97 -2.88 -17.73
C ARG A 60 2.57 -3.98 -16.75
N ARG A 61 3.42 -4.30 -15.79
CA ARG A 61 3.18 -5.35 -14.80
C ARG A 61 2.07 -4.98 -13.82
N LEU A 62 2.05 -3.73 -13.35
CA LEU A 62 0.99 -3.19 -12.50
C LEU A 62 -0.39 -3.23 -13.19
N ALA A 63 -0.45 -3.31 -14.51
CA ALA A 63 -1.71 -3.47 -15.25
C ALA A 63 -2.35 -4.86 -15.09
N LEU A 64 -1.65 -5.83 -14.50
CA LEU A 64 -2.14 -7.19 -14.20
C LEU A 64 -2.73 -7.95 -15.41
N GLN A 65 -2.25 -7.67 -16.63
CA GLN A 65 -2.79 -8.32 -17.83
C GLN A 65 -2.41 -9.80 -17.95
N ASP A 66 -1.30 -10.20 -17.32
CA ASP A 66 -0.68 -11.51 -17.42
C ASP A 66 -0.41 -12.15 -16.04
N ARG A 67 -0.93 -11.56 -14.97
CA ARG A 67 -0.63 -11.94 -13.58
C ARG A 67 -1.75 -11.51 -12.64
N GLU A 68 -1.88 -12.21 -11.52
CA GLU A 68 -2.89 -11.92 -10.49
C GLU A 68 -2.40 -10.85 -9.49
N SER A 69 -1.09 -10.63 -9.38
CA SER A 69 -0.56 -9.58 -8.51
C SER A 69 0.77 -9.02 -8.98
N GLN A 70 1.10 -7.81 -8.49
CA GLN A 70 2.39 -7.18 -8.71
C GLN A 70 2.80 -6.33 -7.50
N TYR A 71 3.99 -6.58 -6.98
CA TYR A 71 4.63 -5.81 -5.91
C TYR A 71 5.66 -4.80 -6.46
N VAL A 72 5.73 -3.62 -5.87
CA VAL A 72 6.73 -2.57 -6.15
C VAL A 72 7.10 -1.88 -4.83
N THR A 73 8.40 -1.64 -4.62
CA THR A 73 8.86 -0.79 -3.53
C THR A 73 8.94 0.67 -3.98
N TRP A 74 8.42 1.57 -3.16
CA TRP A 74 8.48 3.01 -3.36
C TRP A 74 9.26 3.68 -2.26
N TRP A 75 9.85 4.83 -2.55
CA TRP A 75 10.68 5.61 -1.64
C TRP A 75 10.10 6.99 -1.44
N LEU A 76 9.91 7.43 -0.19
CA LEU A 76 9.50 8.80 0.16
C LEU A 76 10.68 9.65 0.63
N GLY A 77 11.82 9.02 0.87
CA GLY A 77 13.09 9.64 1.23
C GLY A 77 14.24 8.69 0.91
N PRO A 78 15.49 9.08 1.20
CA PRO A 78 16.66 8.22 0.98
C PRO A 78 16.64 6.97 1.85
N TYR A 79 15.89 6.96 2.94
CA TYR A 79 15.84 5.84 3.90
C TYR A 79 14.44 5.26 4.09
N ASP A 80 13.39 6.00 3.75
CA ASP A 80 12.02 5.53 3.90
C ASP A 80 11.49 4.92 2.62
N SER A 81 11.19 3.63 2.71
CA SER A 81 10.49 2.88 1.69
C SER A 81 9.14 2.37 2.19
N PHE A 82 8.25 2.08 1.26
CA PHE A 82 7.04 1.34 1.53
C PHE A 82 6.77 0.34 0.40
N SER A 83 6.15 -0.77 0.77
CA SER A 83 5.67 -1.78 -0.13
C SER A 83 4.33 -1.37 -0.70
N TYR A 84 4.18 -1.51 -2.01
CA TYR A 84 2.92 -1.34 -2.72
C TYR A 84 2.66 -2.59 -3.54
N THR A 85 1.51 -3.22 -3.32
CA THR A 85 1.09 -4.39 -4.06
C THR A 85 -0.28 -4.18 -4.67
N VAL A 86 -0.45 -4.57 -5.93
CA VAL A 86 -1.76 -4.64 -6.58
C VAL A 86 -2.13 -6.10 -6.74
N TYR A 87 -3.35 -6.46 -6.35
CA TYR A 87 -3.94 -7.79 -6.50
C TYR A 87 -5.19 -7.70 -7.35
N GLN A 88 -5.40 -8.66 -8.24
CA GLN A 88 -6.69 -8.90 -8.85
C GLN A 88 -7.53 -9.75 -7.88
N VAL A 89 -8.55 -9.15 -7.26
CA VAL A 89 -9.41 -9.85 -6.30
C VAL A 89 -10.66 -10.42 -6.96
N THR A 90 -11.14 -9.76 -8.01
CA THR A 90 -12.16 -10.28 -8.93
C THR A 90 -11.80 -9.87 -10.37
N PRO A 91 -12.49 -10.38 -11.41
CA PRO A 91 -12.23 -9.93 -12.77
C PRO A 91 -12.41 -8.41 -12.98
N GLU A 92 -13.27 -7.76 -12.18
CA GLU A 92 -13.60 -6.34 -12.29
C GLU A 92 -12.92 -5.45 -11.24
N VAL A 93 -12.41 -6.03 -10.16
CA VAL A 93 -11.86 -5.30 -9.01
C VAL A 93 -10.41 -5.67 -8.75
N VAL A 94 -9.60 -4.64 -8.56
CA VAL A 94 -8.25 -4.76 -7.99
C VAL A 94 -8.22 -4.20 -6.58
N LEU A 95 -7.40 -4.83 -5.74
CA LEU A 95 -6.98 -4.31 -4.45
C LEU A 95 -5.59 -3.70 -4.60
N GLU A 96 -5.43 -2.46 -4.16
CA GLU A 96 -4.13 -1.86 -3.92
C GLU A 96 -3.84 -1.84 -2.44
N GLN A 97 -2.73 -2.42 -2.05
CA GLN A 97 -2.28 -2.51 -0.67
C GLN A 97 -1.00 -1.69 -0.50
N PHE A 98 -1.00 -0.81 0.49
CA PHE A 98 0.13 0.03 0.88
C PHE A 98 0.57 -0.37 2.28
N SER A 99 1.81 -0.82 2.46
CA SER A 99 2.33 -1.11 3.81
C SER A 99 2.52 0.17 4.61
N LEU A 100 2.11 0.18 5.87
CA LEU A 100 2.35 1.27 6.79
C LEU A 100 3.74 1.15 7.44
N PRO A 101 4.50 2.25 7.64
CA PRO A 101 5.80 2.25 8.30
C PRO A 101 5.79 1.60 9.70
N GLY A 102 6.89 0.95 10.10
CA GLY A 102 7.02 0.22 11.38
C GLY A 102 6.85 -1.30 11.28
N SER A 103 6.68 -1.79 10.05
CA SER A 103 6.44 -3.16 9.60
C SER A 103 7.71 -3.92 9.15
N GLY A 104 8.92 -3.39 9.38
CA GLY A 104 10.15 -4.03 8.91
C GLY A 104 10.55 -3.62 7.49
N GLY A 105 10.56 -2.32 7.22
CA GLY A 105 11.05 -1.76 5.96
C GLY A 105 12.51 -2.11 5.64
N VAL A 106 12.80 -2.18 4.35
CA VAL A 106 14.15 -2.35 3.78
C VAL A 106 14.88 -1.00 3.83
N VAL A 107 15.97 -0.91 4.58
CA VAL A 107 16.85 0.28 4.62
C VAL A 107 18.12 -0.02 3.80
N LEU A 108 18.33 0.75 2.73
CA LEU A 108 19.55 0.71 1.91
C LEU A 108 20.54 1.77 2.39
N THR A 109 21.70 1.38 2.92
CA THR A 109 22.67 2.37 3.41
C THR A 109 24.13 1.94 3.33
N ASN A 110 25.00 2.90 2.99
CA ASN A 110 26.38 3.01 3.46
C ASN A 110 26.35 3.73 4.84
N ILE A 111 26.22 3.02 5.97
CA ILE A 111 26.29 3.63 7.32
C ILE A 111 27.72 3.52 7.89
N PRO A 112 28.22 4.58 8.58
CA PRO A 112 29.41 4.51 9.42
C PRO A 112 29.36 3.35 10.43
N GLU A 113 30.50 2.72 10.72
CA GLU A 113 30.67 1.49 11.54
C GLU A 113 29.95 1.45 12.91
N GLU A 114 29.47 2.58 13.43
CA GLU A 114 28.95 2.71 14.80
C GLU A 114 27.48 2.28 14.98
N GLN A 115 26.77 1.91 13.91
CA GLN A 115 25.39 1.38 13.98
C GLN A 115 25.30 0.04 13.27
N HIS A 116 25.42 -1.05 14.02
CA HIS A 116 25.35 -2.41 13.47
C HIS A 116 23.88 -2.82 13.20
N PRO A 117 23.50 -3.10 11.94
CA PRO A 117 22.22 -3.72 11.62
C PRO A 117 22.15 -5.19 12.12
N VAL A 118 20.93 -5.66 12.37
CA VAL A 118 20.62 -6.97 12.96
C VAL A 118 20.64 -8.10 11.92
N VAL A 119 20.32 -7.79 10.66
CA VAL A 119 20.41 -8.68 9.50
C VAL A 119 20.98 -7.89 8.33
N MET A 120 21.98 -8.45 7.63
CA MET A 120 22.58 -7.82 6.45
C MET A 120 22.38 -8.69 5.23
N GLU A 121 21.66 -8.18 4.24
CA GLU A 121 21.72 -8.68 2.86
C GLU A 121 22.66 -7.81 2.04
N THR A 122 23.49 -8.45 1.22
CA THR A 122 24.51 -7.78 0.42
C THR A 122 24.05 -7.78 -1.04
N PHE A 123 23.88 -6.60 -1.62
CA PHE A 123 23.53 -6.43 -3.02
C PHE A 123 24.75 -5.92 -3.77
N GLN A 124 25.11 -6.57 -4.87
CA GLN A 124 26.17 -6.12 -5.75
C GLN A 124 25.56 -5.37 -6.93
N LEU A 125 25.92 -4.10 -7.09
CA LEU A 125 25.45 -3.27 -8.20
C LEU A 125 26.21 -3.56 -9.49
N ALA A 126 25.60 -3.16 -10.60
CA ALA A 126 26.15 -3.35 -11.95
C ALA A 126 27.51 -2.66 -12.18
N ASP A 127 27.85 -1.65 -11.39
CA ASP A 127 29.15 -0.96 -11.41
C ASP A 127 30.18 -1.54 -10.43
N GLY A 128 29.81 -2.58 -9.69
CA GLY A 128 30.64 -3.25 -8.69
C GLY A 128 30.57 -2.64 -7.29
N GLU A 129 29.76 -1.60 -7.06
CA GLU A 129 29.47 -1.11 -5.71
C GLU A 129 28.65 -2.14 -4.94
N VAL A 130 28.95 -2.31 -3.64
CA VAL A 130 28.25 -3.24 -2.76
C VAL A 130 27.39 -2.43 -1.81
N ILE A 131 26.08 -2.69 -1.80
CA ILE A 131 25.16 -2.10 -0.84
C ILE A 131 24.80 -3.13 0.22
N LEU A 132 24.80 -2.67 1.46
CA LEU A 132 24.29 -3.42 2.58
C LEU A 132 22.85 -2.97 2.86
N VAL A 133 21.92 -3.93 2.85
CA VAL A 133 20.57 -3.75 3.36
C VAL A 133 20.55 -4.27 4.79
N GLY A 134 20.26 -3.37 5.71
CA GLY A 134 20.15 -3.66 7.12
C GLY A 134 18.71 -3.56 7.63
N THR A 135 18.29 -4.45 8.53
CA THR A 135 17.17 -4.15 9.44
C THR A 135 17.75 -3.65 10.78
N TYR A 136 17.22 -2.54 11.30
CA TYR A 136 17.65 -1.94 12.57
C TYR A 136 16.59 -2.14 13.66
N ASP A 137 17.02 -2.51 14.87
CA ASP A 137 16.15 -2.58 16.05
C ASP A 137 15.62 -1.20 16.48
N GLU A 138 16.30 -0.10 16.10
CA GLU A 138 15.93 1.28 16.44
C GLU A 138 15.63 2.15 15.20
N TYR A 139 15.24 1.55 14.07
CA TYR A 139 14.81 2.34 12.92
C TYR A 139 13.59 3.18 13.29
N ARG A 140 13.74 4.50 13.27
CA ARG A 140 12.60 5.42 13.28
C ARG A 140 12.37 5.85 11.85
N PRO A 141 11.28 5.41 11.20
CA PRO A 141 10.97 5.90 9.87
C PRO A 141 10.82 7.42 9.91
N GLU A 142 11.36 8.14 8.93
CA GLU A 142 11.14 9.60 8.83
C GLU A 142 9.70 9.87 8.39
N VAL A 143 9.08 8.91 7.70
CA VAL A 143 7.65 8.91 7.37
C VAL A 143 6.86 8.19 8.47
N SER A 144 5.97 8.92 9.14
CA SER A 144 5.08 8.32 10.14
C SER A 144 3.95 7.51 9.50
N GLU A 145 3.33 6.61 10.26
CA GLU A 145 2.08 5.92 9.86
C GLU A 145 1.02 6.92 9.37
N GLU A 146 0.83 8.02 10.11
CA GLU A 146 -0.13 9.07 9.78
C GLU A 146 0.17 9.77 8.47
N ASP A 147 1.45 10.01 8.17
CA ASP A 147 1.85 10.63 6.91
C ASP A 147 1.63 9.68 5.73
N MET A 148 1.83 8.37 5.92
CA MET A 148 1.50 7.37 4.91
C MET A 148 -0.02 7.28 4.67
N ILE A 149 -0.83 7.22 5.74
CA ILE A 149 -2.28 7.24 5.63
C ILE A 149 -2.74 8.48 4.85
N ARG A 150 -2.22 9.66 5.22
CA ARG A 150 -2.55 10.91 4.54
C ARG A 150 -2.10 10.90 3.08
N PHE A 151 -0.92 10.36 2.78
CA PHE A 151 -0.43 10.19 1.42
C PHE A 151 -1.42 9.37 0.58
N VAL A 152 -1.88 8.21 1.07
CA VAL A 152 -2.82 7.35 0.34
C VAL A 152 -4.19 8.03 0.20
N LEU A 153 -4.73 8.62 1.26
CA LEU A 153 -6.04 9.28 1.24
C LEU A 153 -6.09 10.45 0.24
N ASN A 154 -5.02 11.25 0.14
CA ASN A 154 -4.92 12.31 -0.86
C ASN A 154 -4.99 11.77 -2.30
N GLN A 155 -4.52 10.54 -2.54
CA GLN A 155 -4.63 9.91 -3.86
C GLN A 155 -6.00 9.32 -4.13
N VAL A 156 -6.66 8.78 -3.09
CA VAL A 156 -8.04 8.25 -3.18
C VAL A 156 -8.99 9.33 -3.69
N ASP A 157 -8.81 10.58 -3.26
CA ASP A 157 -9.60 11.72 -3.74
C ASP A 157 -9.47 11.94 -5.26
N LEU A 158 -8.30 11.66 -5.85
CA LEU A 158 -8.05 11.85 -7.29
C LEU A 158 -8.68 10.75 -8.16
N ILE A 159 -8.96 9.59 -7.57
CA ILE A 159 -9.45 8.38 -8.25
C ILE A 159 -10.81 7.93 -7.72
N GLU A 160 -11.47 8.74 -6.89
CA GLU A 160 -12.72 8.42 -6.20
C GLU A 160 -13.75 7.69 -7.08
N PRO A 161 -13.97 8.04 -8.37
CA PRO A 161 -14.93 7.33 -9.22
C PRO A 161 -14.69 5.82 -9.38
N SER A 162 -13.46 5.30 -9.28
CA SER A 162 -13.19 3.85 -9.31
C SER A 162 -13.27 3.16 -7.97
N VAL A 163 -13.12 3.89 -6.87
CA VAL A 163 -12.93 3.29 -5.54
C VAL A 163 -14.24 2.66 -5.07
N VAL A 164 -14.27 1.36 -4.81
CA VAL A 164 -15.47 0.67 -4.31
C VAL A 164 -15.44 0.44 -2.80
N GLY A 165 -14.28 0.61 -2.17
CA GLY A 165 -14.14 0.71 -0.74
C GLY A 165 -12.68 0.89 -0.32
N LEU A 166 -12.47 1.07 0.98
CA LEU A 166 -11.16 1.31 1.57
C LEU A 166 -11.13 0.79 3.01
N SER A 167 -10.01 0.19 3.41
CA SER A 167 -9.73 -0.22 4.79
C SER A 167 -8.37 0.32 5.24
N ILE A 168 -8.30 0.81 6.48
CA ILE A 168 -7.04 1.19 7.14
C ILE A 168 -6.90 0.30 8.37
N ASP A 169 -5.93 -0.61 8.33
CA ASP A 169 -5.62 -1.49 9.45
C ASP A 169 -4.16 -1.33 9.89
N PRO A 170 -3.89 -0.44 10.86
CA PRO A 170 -2.54 -0.26 11.41
C PRO A 170 -1.94 -1.50 12.06
N LEU A 171 -2.76 -2.47 12.44
CA LEU A 171 -2.33 -3.67 13.16
C LEU A 171 -2.18 -4.90 12.26
N GLY A 172 -2.52 -4.76 10.97
CA GLY A 172 -2.38 -5.79 9.95
C GLY A 172 -3.22 -7.06 10.16
N ARG A 173 -4.23 -7.02 11.04
CA ARG A 173 -5.00 -8.21 11.42
C ARG A 173 -5.95 -8.67 10.34
N THR A 174 -6.42 -7.77 9.48
CA THR A 174 -7.31 -8.12 8.37
C THR A 174 -6.59 -8.78 7.20
N HIS A 175 -5.31 -9.12 7.31
CA HIS A 175 -4.64 -9.93 6.29
C HIS A 175 -4.61 -11.41 6.67
N ASP A 176 -4.31 -11.70 7.94
CA ASP A 176 -4.11 -13.08 8.41
C ASP A 176 -5.41 -13.75 8.89
N GLU A 177 -6.33 -12.97 9.46
CA GLU A 177 -7.46 -13.50 10.22
C GLU A 177 -8.82 -13.30 9.52
N PHE A 178 -8.89 -12.40 8.54
CA PHE A 178 -10.17 -11.88 8.06
C PHE A 178 -10.13 -11.39 6.62
N ASP A 179 -11.01 -11.87 5.73
CA ASP A 179 -11.07 -11.39 4.34
C ASP A 179 -11.86 -10.07 4.24
N MET A 180 -11.15 -8.94 4.40
CA MET A 180 -11.76 -7.62 4.24
C MET A 180 -12.27 -7.37 2.80
N GLY A 181 -11.70 -8.06 1.80
CA GLY A 181 -12.16 -7.99 0.43
C GLY A 181 -13.59 -8.51 0.28
N ALA A 182 -13.92 -9.63 0.93
CA ALA A 182 -15.27 -10.17 0.93
C ALA A 182 -16.30 -9.16 1.47
N VAL A 183 -15.96 -8.42 2.53
CA VAL A 183 -16.81 -7.37 3.11
C VAL A 183 -16.97 -6.19 2.17
N VAL A 184 -15.85 -5.63 1.68
CA VAL A 184 -15.87 -4.44 0.83
C VAL A 184 -16.64 -4.67 -0.47
N LEU A 185 -16.62 -5.90 -0.97
CA LEU A 185 -17.36 -6.32 -2.16
C LEU A 185 -18.81 -6.75 -1.88
N GLY A 186 -19.26 -6.65 -0.62
CA GLY A 186 -20.62 -6.91 -0.18
C GLY A 186 -21.02 -8.38 -0.18
N GLY A 187 -20.05 -9.26 0.09
CA GLY A 187 -20.27 -10.65 0.48
C GLY A 187 -20.82 -10.79 1.90
N ASP A 188 -21.08 -12.02 2.32
CA ASP A 188 -21.77 -12.32 3.59
C ASP A 188 -20.81 -12.50 4.79
N GLU A 189 -19.53 -12.11 4.62
CA GLU A 189 -18.51 -12.23 5.66
C GLU A 189 -18.80 -11.23 6.80
N ALA A 190 -18.92 -11.73 8.03
CA ALA A 190 -19.26 -10.89 9.17
C ALA A 190 -18.04 -10.12 9.67
N VAL A 191 -18.15 -8.81 9.83
CA VAL A 191 -17.03 -7.97 10.30
C VAL A 191 -16.72 -8.23 11.78
N THR A 192 -15.78 -9.14 12.04
CA THR A 192 -15.37 -9.53 13.41
C THR A 192 -14.21 -8.69 13.95
N PHE A 193 -13.50 -7.98 13.08
CA PHE A 193 -12.41 -7.07 13.44
C PHE A 193 -12.71 -5.65 12.99
N ARG A 194 -12.37 -4.68 13.85
CA ARG A 194 -12.57 -3.26 13.57
C ARG A 194 -11.29 -2.62 13.05
N PRO A 195 -11.15 -2.40 11.73
CA PRO A 195 -10.06 -1.56 11.23
C PRO A 195 -10.21 -0.14 11.79
N ARG A 196 -9.12 0.63 11.75
CA ARG A 196 -9.11 2.04 12.18
C ARG A 196 -10.15 2.85 11.40
N THR A 197 -10.20 2.62 10.09
CA THR A 197 -11.13 3.26 9.17
C THR A 197 -11.62 2.25 8.15
N LEU A 198 -12.94 2.25 7.89
CA LEU A 198 -13.57 1.46 6.85
C LEU A 198 -14.51 2.35 6.03
N LEU A 199 -14.31 2.39 4.71
CA LEU A 199 -15.20 3.06 3.77
C LEU A 199 -15.90 2.01 2.91
N LEU A 200 -17.23 1.99 2.99
CA LEU A 200 -18.09 1.10 2.20
C LEU A 200 -19.06 1.92 1.35
N LEU A 201 -19.47 1.39 0.19
CA LEU A 201 -20.65 1.92 -0.50
C LEU A 201 -21.88 1.77 0.42
N PRO A 202 -22.84 2.72 0.42
CA PRO A 202 -24.00 2.66 1.30
C PRO A 202 -24.78 1.35 1.22
N GLU A 203 -24.99 0.83 0.01
CA GLU A 203 -25.67 -0.43 -0.25
C GLU A 203 -24.88 -1.67 0.22
N VAL A 204 -23.56 -1.56 0.35
CA VAL A 204 -22.70 -2.60 0.94
C VAL A 204 -22.77 -2.49 2.46
N ALA A 205 -22.64 -1.28 3.01
CA ALA A 205 -22.75 -1.03 4.45
C ALA A 205 -24.06 -1.57 5.03
N ASP A 206 -25.18 -1.39 4.33
CA ASP A 206 -26.50 -1.85 4.78
C ASP A 206 -26.64 -3.40 4.84
N LYS A 207 -25.70 -4.15 4.25
CA LYS A 207 -25.64 -5.63 4.37
C LYS A 207 -24.96 -6.13 5.64
N HIS A 208 -24.25 -5.25 6.35
CA HIS A 208 -23.44 -5.59 7.52
C HIS A 208 -24.05 -4.98 8.80
N PRO A 209 -25.13 -5.56 9.35
CA PRO A 209 -25.80 -5.03 10.55
C PRO A 209 -24.88 -5.01 11.78
N GLU A 210 -23.84 -5.82 11.82
CA GLU A 210 -22.81 -5.78 12.87
C GLU A 210 -22.05 -4.45 12.94
N LEU A 211 -22.10 -3.64 11.88
CA LEU A 211 -21.52 -2.29 11.84
C LEU A 211 -22.45 -1.22 12.43
N ASP A 212 -23.70 -1.54 12.77
CA ASP A 212 -24.68 -0.56 13.29
C ASP A 212 -24.25 0.06 14.63
N ASP A 213 -23.47 -0.68 15.42
CA ASP A 213 -22.91 -0.19 16.69
C ASP A 213 -21.66 0.69 16.47
N TRP A 214 -21.17 0.80 15.24
CA TRP A 214 -20.03 1.65 14.91
C TRP A 214 -20.53 3.03 14.50
N GLU A 215 -19.72 4.04 14.77
CA GLU A 215 -20.09 5.39 14.36
C GLU A 215 -20.10 5.53 12.84
N ARG A 216 -21.30 5.62 12.27
CA ARG A 216 -21.57 5.78 10.84
C ARG A 216 -21.55 7.26 10.46
N ARG A 217 -20.70 7.65 9.51
CA ARG A 217 -20.62 9.04 8.99
C ARG A 217 -20.65 9.04 7.46
N PRO A 218 -21.32 9.99 6.80
CA PRO A 218 -21.22 10.13 5.35
C PRO A 218 -19.81 10.63 4.95
N TYR A 219 -19.24 10.06 3.89
CA TYR A 219 -17.96 10.49 3.31
C TYR A 219 -18.01 10.43 1.78
N GLY A 220 -18.29 11.56 1.14
CA GLY A 220 -18.52 11.58 -0.31
C GLY A 220 -19.64 10.61 -0.71
N ARG A 221 -19.33 9.65 -1.59
CA ARG A 221 -20.26 8.57 -1.96
C ARG A 221 -20.28 7.38 -1.00
N PHE A 222 -19.41 7.36 -0.01
CA PHE A 222 -19.24 6.24 0.92
C PHE A 222 -19.92 6.50 2.26
N THR A 223 -20.15 5.39 2.96
CA THR A 223 -20.34 5.35 4.40
C THR A 223 -19.00 5.08 5.06
N ALA A 224 -18.56 5.98 5.94
CA ALA A 224 -17.36 5.81 6.76
C ALA A 224 -17.72 5.25 8.14
N PHE A 225 -16.88 4.34 8.61
CA PHE A 225 -16.89 3.81 9.96
C PHE A 225 -15.48 3.90 10.58
N GLY A 226 -15.41 4.12 11.90
CA GLY A 226 -14.13 4.20 12.61
C GLY A 226 -13.67 5.62 12.90
N SER A 227 -12.37 5.82 13.11
CA SER A 227 -11.80 7.15 13.28
C SER A 227 -11.88 7.90 11.96
N THR A 228 -12.41 9.11 11.97
CA THR A 228 -12.36 10.00 10.80
C THR A 228 -11.43 11.17 11.03
N GLU A 229 -10.59 11.14 12.07
CA GLU A 229 -9.57 12.17 12.27
C GLU A 229 -8.61 12.24 11.07
N ASP A 230 -8.44 11.10 10.38
CA ASP A 230 -7.57 10.96 9.21
C ASP A 230 -8.28 11.32 7.91
N LEU A 231 -9.61 11.20 7.88
CA LEU A 231 -10.42 11.59 6.74
C LEU A 231 -10.58 13.11 6.78
N HIS A 232 -9.97 13.81 5.83
CA HIS A 232 -10.22 15.25 5.65
C HIS A 232 -11.74 15.49 5.64
N GLN A 233 -12.23 16.41 6.47
CA GLN A 233 -13.65 16.76 6.49
C GLN A 233 -14.05 17.32 5.11
N ARG A 234 -14.49 16.44 4.20
CA ARG A 234 -15.20 16.84 3.00
C ARG A 234 -16.51 17.46 3.47
N SER A 235 -16.62 18.78 3.35
CA SER A 235 -17.92 19.43 3.48
C SER A 235 -18.82 18.84 2.39
N PRO A 236 -20.05 18.40 2.71
CA PRO A 236 -20.99 17.95 1.69
C PRO A 236 -21.21 19.09 0.70
N ALA A 237 -21.02 18.80 -0.59
CA ALA A 237 -21.34 19.70 -1.70
C ALA A 237 -22.85 19.81 -1.90
#